data_AF-D1PGQ2-F1
#
_entry.id   AF-D1PGQ2-F1
#
_cell.length_a   1.000
_cell.length_b   1.000
_cell.length_c   1.000
_cell.angle_alpha   90.00
_cell.angle_beta   90.00
_cell.angle_gamma   90.00
#
_symmetry.space_group_name_H-M   'P 1'
#
loop_
_entity.id
_entity.type
_entity.pdbx_description
1 polymer ?
#
loop_
_entity_poly.entity_id
_entity_poly.type
_entity_poly.pdbx_seq_one_letter_code
_entity_poly.pdbx_strand_id
1 'polypeptide(L)'
;MKQVEERYISFEASKMAYRDIKNSIDTAKREGKEEGLAEGWEKGLAEGMEKGLAEGMEKGLAEGMEMGLVKGLAEGMEKGMNKRSLEIARKMLANGMDAATVMEITGLSESQLQQLKG
;
A
#
# COMPACT_ATOMS: atom_id res chain seq x y z
N MET A 1 74.57 5.16 -35.24
CA MET A 1 73.40 6.06 -35.36
C MET A 1 72.11 5.29 -35.66
N LYS A 2 71.99 4.56 -36.79
CA LYS A 2 70.76 3.81 -37.16
C LYS A 2 70.17 2.91 -36.06
N GLN A 3 71.00 2.12 -35.38
CA GLN A 3 70.54 1.17 -34.35
C GLN A 3 69.96 1.85 -33.09
N VAL A 4 70.39 3.07 -32.78
CA VAL A 4 69.85 3.88 -31.67
C VAL A 4 68.50 4.47 -32.05
N GLU A 5 68.35 4.87 -33.32
CA GLU A 5 67.14 5.44 -33.88
C GLU A 5 66.01 4.39 -34.02
N GLU A 6 66.34 3.17 -34.47
CA GLU A 6 65.40 2.02 -34.47
C GLU A 6 64.93 1.65 -33.06
N ARG A 7 65.82 1.72 -32.06
CA ARG A 7 65.48 1.46 -30.66
C ARG A 7 64.56 2.53 -30.09
N TYR A 8 64.76 3.78 -30.48
CA TYR A 8 63.88 4.89 -30.09
C TYR A 8 62.48 4.77 -30.71
N ILE A 9 62.40 4.45 -32.01
CA ILE A 9 61.13 4.25 -32.73
C ILE A 9 60.34 3.09 -32.13
N SER A 10 60.99 1.94 -31.88
CA SER A 10 60.32 0.78 -31.27
C SER A 10 59.84 1.05 -29.83
N PHE A 11 60.59 1.84 -29.06
CA PHE A 11 60.17 2.27 -27.72
C PHE A 11 58.92 3.16 -27.75
N GLU A 12 58.90 4.19 -28.62
CA GLU A 12 57.72 5.05 -28.76
C GLU A 12 56.51 4.29 -29.31
N ALA A 13 56.71 3.35 -30.24
CA ALA A 13 55.64 2.45 -30.73
C ALA A 13 55.05 1.58 -29.61
N SER A 14 55.91 1.00 -28.75
CA SER A 14 55.46 0.20 -27.60
C SER A 14 54.67 1.04 -26.57
N LYS A 15 55.11 2.27 -26.32
CA LYS A 15 54.43 3.21 -25.43
C LYS A 15 53.07 3.66 -25.98
N MET A 16 52.97 3.86 -27.29
CA MET A 16 51.71 4.15 -27.96
C MET A 16 50.74 2.96 -27.84
N ALA A 17 51.21 1.76 -28.15
CA ALA A 17 50.41 0.53 -28.00
C ALA A 17 49.92 0.33 -26.56
N TYR A 18 50.77 0.57 -25.56
CA TYR A 18 50.37 0.51 -24.15
C TYR A 18 49.28 1.53 -23.81
N ARG A 19 49.38 2.77 -24.32
CA ARG A 19 48.36 3.81 -24.11
C ARG A 19 47.02 3.43 -24.73
N ASP A 20 47.03 2.91 -25.96
CA ASP A 20 45.81 2.53 -26.66
C ASP A 20 45.11 1.36 -25.94
N ILE A 21 45.88 0.35 -25.51
CA ILE A 21 45.35 -0.77 -24.72
C ILE A 21 44.77 -0.26 -23.40
N LYS A 22 45.49 0.60 -22.68
CA LYS A 22 45.02 1.14 -21.41
C LYS A 22 43.73 1.93 -21.59
N ASN A 23 43.67 2.82 -22.58
CA ASN A 23 42.49 3.62 -22.87
C ASN A 23 41.28 2.74 -23.24
N SER A 24 41.51 1.68 -24.01
CA SER A 24 40.45 0.72 -24.36
C SER A 24 39.92 -0.01 -23.13
N ILE A 25 40.80 -0.49 -22.24
CA ILE A 25 40.41 -1.17 -21.00
C ILE A 25 39.68 -0.22 -20.06
N ASP A 26 40.20 0.99 -19.87
CA ASP A 26 39.59 2.00 -18.99
C ASP A 26 38.21 2.40 -19.51
N THR A 27 38.05 2.52 -20.84
CA THR A 27 36.76 2.79 -21.50
C THR A 27 35.78 1.64 -21.28
N ALA A 28 36.17 0.40 -21.60
CA ALA A 28 35.31 -0.77 -21.41
C ALA A 28 34.89 -0.96 -19.95
N LYS A 29 35.80 -0.71 -19.00
CA LYS A 29 35.50 -0.81 -17.56
C LYS A 29 34.53 0.28 -17.11
N ARG A 30 34.68 1.51 -17.63
CA ARG A 30 33.77 2.62 -17.33
C ARG A 30 32.38 2.32 -17.88
N GLU A 31 32.29 1.96 -19.16
CA GLU A 31 31.03 1.66 -19.84
C GLU A 31 30.32 0.48 -19.19
N GLY A 32 31.03 -0.64 -18.96
CA GLY A 32 30.42 -1.80 -18.28
C GLY A 32 29.95 -1.48 -16.84
N LYS A 33 30.61 -0.57 -16.13
CA LYS A 33 30.15 -0.11 -14.82
C LYS A 33 28.93 0.80 -14.92
N GLU A 34 28.93 1.72 -15.88
CA GLU A 34 27.81 2.63 -16.14
C GLU A 34 26.56 1.85 -16.55
N GLU A 35 26.68 0.92 -17.49
CA GLU A 35 25.61 0.02 -17.94
C GLU A 35 25.12 -0.87 -16.80
N GLY A 36 26.03 -1.55 -16.09
CA GLY A 36 25.63 -2.41 -14.98
C GLY A 36 24.94 -1.67 -13.83
N LEU A 37 25.36 -0.43 -13.55
CA LEU A 37 24.69 0.41 -12.56
C LEU A 37 23.32 0.87 -13.05
N ALA A 38 23.20 1.30 -14.31
CA ALA A 38 21.95 1.73 -14.91
C ALA A 38 20.92 0.58 -14.91
N GLU A 39 21.30 -0.60 -15.39
CA GLU A 39 20.44 -1.79 -15.38
C GLU A 39 20.04 -2.21 -13.97
N GLY A 40 21.01 -2.23 -13.04
CA GLY A 40 20.75 -2.61 -11.66
C GLY A 40 19.78 -1.65 -10.98
N TRP A 41 19.92 -0.35 -11.25
CA TRP A 41 19.03 0.68 -10.72
C TRP A 41 17.63 0.56 -11.31
N GLU A 42 17.52 0.41 -12.63
CA GLU A 42 16.24 0.29 -13.32
C GLU A 42 15.48 -0.95 -12.83
N LYS A 43 16.13 -2.12 -12.81
CA LYS A 43 15.52 -3.37 -12.33
C LYS A 43 15.13 -3.26 -10.85
N GLY A 44 16.04 -2.78 -10.01
CA GLY A 44 15.78 -2.64 -8.57
C GLY A 44 14.64 -1.68 -8.25
N LEU A 45 14.55 -0.56 -8.98
CA LEU A 45 13.47 0.41 -8.83
C LEU A 45 12.14 -0.15 -9.32
N ALA A 46 12.12 -0.79 -10.49
CA ALA A 46 10.92 -1.40 -11.05
C ALA A 46 10.35 -2.49 -10.13
N GLU A 47 11.20 -3.43 -9.69
CA GLU A 47 10.79 -4.50 -8.78
C GLU A 47 10.35 -3.96 -7.41
N GLY A 48 11.07 -2.98 -6.87
CA GLY A 48 10.74 -2.37 -5.58
C GLY A 48 9.40 -1.63 -5.62
N MET A 49 9.14 -0.90 -6.71
CA MET A 49 7.88 -0.19 -6.91
C MET A 49 6.71 -1.15 -7.13
N GLU A 50 6.89 -2.19 -7.95
CA GLU A 50 5.86 -3.20 -8.21
C GLU A 50 5.47 -3.92 -6.92
N LYS A 51 6.46 -4.44 -6.17
CA LYS A 51 6.20 -5.14 -4.89
C LYS A 51 5.57 -4.21 -3.86
N GLY A 52 6.12 -3.01 -3.70
CA GLY A 52 5.61 -2.03 -2.73
C GLY A 52 4.16 -1.62 -3.03
N LEU A 53 3.82 -1.42 -4.30
CA LEU A 53 2.46 -1.07 -4.70
C LEU A 53 1.50 -2.25 -4.52
N ALA A 54 1.90 -3.46 -4.94
CA ALA A 54 1.08 -4.66 -4.81
C ALA A 54 0.77 -4.97 -3.34
N GLU A 55 1.79 -5.01 -2.48
CA GLU A 55 1.63 -5.27 -1.05
C GLU A 55 0.83 -4.16 -0.35
N GLY A 56 1.08 -2.90 -0.70
CA GLY A 56 0.37 -1.76 -0.12
C GLY A 56 -1.11 -1.76 -0.50
N MET A 57 -1.43 -2.07 -1.75
CA MET A 57 -2.81 -2.16 -2.24
C MET A 57 -3.55 -3.35 -1.63
N GLU A 58 -2.91 -4.52 -1.56
CA GLU A 58 -3.52 -5.72 -0.96
C GLU A 58 -3.85 -5.49 0.52
N LYS A 59 -2.88 -5.00 1.31
CA LYS A 59 -3.09 -4.71 2.74
C LYS A 59 -4.13 -3.63 2.94
N GLY A 60 -4.02 -2.52 2.22
CA GLY A 60 -4.97 -1.40 2.35
C GLY A 60 -6.41 -1.79 1.99
N LEU A 61 -6.59 -2.62 0.96
CA LEU A 61 -7.91 -3.12 0.57
C LEU A 61 -8.47 -4.12 1.58
N ALA A 62 -7.65 -5.07 2.04
CA ALA A 62 -8.06 -6.07 3.01
C ALA A 62 -8.49 -5.41 4.34
N GLU A 63 -7.64 -4.56 4.90
CA GLU A 63 -7.92 -3.83 6.15
C GLU A 63 -9.14 -2.90 6.01
N GLY A 64 -9.22 -2.17 4.90
CA GLY A 64 -10.34 -1.27 4.63
C GLY A 64 -11.67 -2.02 4.50
N MET A 65 -11.67 -3.16 3.81
CA MET A 65 -12.86 -3.99 3.65
C MET A 65 -13.30 -4.63 4.97
N GLU A 66 -12.36 -5.18 5.74
CA GLU A 66 -12.65 -5.80 7.04
C GLU A 66 -13.24 -4.77 8.01
N MET A 67 -12.58 -3.63 8.19
CA MET A 67 -13.09 -2.56 9.06
C MET A 67 -14.46 -2.04 8.59
N GLY A 68 -14.62 -1.85 7.28
CA GLY A 68 -15.88 -1.39 6.70
C GLY A 68 -17.02 -2.38 6.93
N LEU A 69 -16.76 -3.67 6.76
CA LEU A 69 -17.76 -4.72 6.94
C LEU A 69 -18.14 -4.90 8.42
N VAL A 70 -17.16 -4.94 9.32
CA VAL A 70 -17.41 -5.06 10.77
C VAL A 70 -18.22 -3.88 11.28
N LYS A 71 -17.79 -2.64 10.95
CA LYS A 71 -18.50 -1.44 11.37
C LYS A 71 -19.90 -1.35 10.77
N GLY A 72 -20.03 -1.63 9.47
CA GLY A 72 -21.30 -1.61 8.77
C GLY A 72 -22.29 -2.64 9.33
N LEU A 73 -21.84 -3.85 9.63
CA LEU A 73 -22.66 -4.91 10.22
C LEU A 73 -23.10 -4.55 11.64
N ALA A 74 -22.17 -4.08 12.48
CA ALA A 74 -22.47 -3.69 13.86
C ALA A 74 -23.51 -2.54 13.90
N GLU A 75 -23.27 -1.46 13.15
CA GLU A 75 -24.22 -0.35 13.08
C GLU A 75 -25.56 -0.76 12.47
N GLY A 76 -25.54 -1.61 11.43
CA GLY A 76 -26.75 -2.11 10.78
C GLY A 76 -27.59 -2.96 11.72
N MET A 77 -26.94 -3.86 12.48
CA MET A 77 -27.60 -4.72 13.45
C MET A 77 -28.18 -3.90 14.61
N GLU A 78 -27.41 -2.96 15.17
CA GLU A 78 -27.88 -2.08 16.24
C GLU A 78 -29.08 -1.23 15.79
N LYS A 79 -28.98 -0.57 14.63
CA LYS A 79 -30.09 0.20 14.05
C LYS A 79 -31.32 -0.68 13.79
N GLY A 80 -31.12 -1.90 13.30
CA GLY A 80 -32.19 -2.88 13.05
C GLY A 80 -32.88 -3.33 14.34
N MET A 81 -32.10 -3.67 15.37
CA MET A 81 -32.61 -4.06 16.69
C MET A 81 -33.39 -2.91 17.34
N ASN A 82 -32.84 -1.69 17.32
CA ASN A 82 -33.51 -0.51 17.85
C ASN A 82 -34.84 -0.24 17.12
N LYS A 83 -34.86 -0.27 15.77
CA LYS A 83 -36.10 -0.14 15.00
C LYS A 83 -37.14 -1.19 15.39
N ARG A 84 -36.72 -2.45 15.50
CA ARG A 84 -37.61 -3.54 15.92
C ARG A 84 -38.16 -3.33 17.33
N SER A 85 -37.33 -2.92 18.29
CA SER A 85 -37.78 -2.62 19.66
C SER A 85 -38.80 -1.48 19.68
N LEU A 86 -38.57 -0.41 18.90
CA LEU A 86 -39.51 0.70 18.76
C LEU A 86 -40.85 0.27 18.13
N GLU A 87 -40.82 -0.59 17.11
CA GLU A 87 -42.04 -1.15 16.49
C GLU A 87 -42.84 -2.01 17.48
N ILE A 88 -42.16 -2.85 18.26
CA ILE A 88 -42.79 -3.67 19.30
C ILE A 88 -43.43 -2.75 20.35
N ALA A 89 -42.70 -1.75 20.85
CA ALA A 89 -43.20 -0.79 21.82
C ALA A 89 -44.44 -0.04 21.32
N ARG A 90 -44.45 0.40 20.06
CA ARG A 90 -45.63 1.03 19.44
C ARG A 90 -46.85 0.11 19.46
N LYS A 91 -46.68 -1.16 19.08
CA LYS A 91 -47.78 -2.14 19.08
C LYS A 91 -48.27 -2.44 20.50
N MET A 92 -47.38 -2.53 21.48
CA MET A 92 -47.75 -2.75 22.88
C MET A 92 -48.56 -1.57 23.43
N LEU A 93 -48.09 -0.34 23.22
CA LEU A 93 -48.81 0.87 23.63
C LEU A 93 -50.19 0.97 22.94
N ALA A 94 -50.28 0.64 21.65
CA ALA A 94 -51.55 0.63 20.92
C ALA A 94 -52.56 -0.40 21.47
N ASN A 95 -52.07 -1.49 22.06
CA ASN A 95 -52.88 -2.51 22.72
C ASN A 95 -53.22 -2.16 24.19
N GLY A 96 -52.91 -0.94 24.64
CA GLY A 96 -53.27 -0.45 25.97
C GLY A 96 -52.32 -0.89 27.10
N MET A 97 -51.13 -1.41 26.77
CA MET A 97 -50.09 -1.71 27.76
C MET A 97 -49.52 -0.40 28.33
N ASP A 98 -49.27 -0.35 29.63
CA ASP A 98 -48.72 0.85 30.27
C ASP A 98 -47.24 1.05 29.92
N ALA A 99 -46.77 2.29 30.00
CA ALA A 99 -45.43 2.65 29.56
C ALA A 99 -44.32 1.97 30.40
N ALA A 100 -44.55 1.72 31.69
CA ALA A 100 -43.54 1.10 32.55
C ALA A 100 -43.31 -0.37 32.14
N THR A 101 -44.39 -1.12 31.92
CA THR A 101 -44.33 -2.49 31.40
C THR A 101 -43.67 -2.56 30.02
N VAL A 102 -43.95 -1.60 29.13
CA VAL A 102 -43.32 -1.55 27.81
C VAL A 102 -41.81 -1.30 27.90
N MET A 103 -41.36 -0.40 28.79
CA MET A 103 -39.93 -0.16 29.03
C MET A 103 -39.23 -1.42 29.53
N GLU A 104 -39.85 -2.13 30.47
CA GLU A 104 -39.30 -3.38 31.02
C GLU A 104 -39.15 -4.47 29.94
N ILE A 105 -40.15 -4.66 29.07
CA ILE A 105 -40.12 -5.71 28.04
C ILE A 105 -39.18 -5.36 26.87
N THR A 106 -39.15 -4.10 26.45
CA THR A 106 -38.42 -3.69 25.24
C THR A 106 -37.02 -3.17 25.51
N GLY A 107 -36.69 -2.89 26.78
CA GLY A 107 -35.43 -2.28 27.20
C GLY A 107 -35.27 -0.82 26.75
N LEU A 108 -36.34 -0.19 26.27
CA LEU A 108 -36.31 1.20 25.83
C LEU A 108 -36.33 2.16 27.02
N SER A 109 -35.59 3.27 26.87
CA SER A 109 -35.64 4.39 27.81
C SER A 109 -36.96 5.17 27.68
N GLU A 110 -37.31 5.90 28.74
CA GLU A 110 -38.46 6.80 28.73
C GLU A 110 -38.39 7.83 27.59
N SER A 111 -37.19 8.37 27.33
CA SER A 111 -36.97 9.31 26.22
C SER A 111 -37.24 8.68 24.85
N GLN A 112 -36.87 7.42 24.65
CA GLN A 112 -37.14 6.70 23.40
C GLN A 112 -38.64 6.44 23.23
N LEU A 113 -39.37 6.15 24.31
CA LEU A 113 -40.83 6.01 24.26
C LEU A 113 -41.56 7.33 24.05
N GLN A 114 -41.09 8.43 24.62
CA GLN A 114 -41.66 9.77 24.38
C GLN A 114 -41.59 10.16 22.90
N GLN A 115 -40.49 9.83 22.22
CA GLN A 115 -40.35 10.02 20.77
C GLN A 115 -41.35 9.18 19.94
N LEU A 116 -41.96 8.14 20.50
CA LEU A 116 -43.00 7.34 19.83
C LEU A 116 -44.40 7.91 20.01
N LYS A 117 -44.60 8.79 21.00
CA LYS A 117 -45.89 9.43 21.32
C LYS A 117 -46.07 10.80 20.64
N GLY A 118 -45.03 11.31 19.98
CA GLY A 118 -45.05 12.51 19.16
C GLY A 118 -45.45 12.24 17.72
#